data_AF-A0A9D9FY29-F1
#
_entry.id   AF-A0A9D9FY29-F1
#
_cell.length_a   1.000
_cell.length_b   1.000
_cell.length_c   1.000
_cell.angle_alpha   90.00
_cell.angle_beta   90.00
_cell.angle_gamma   90.00
#
_symmetry.space_group_name_H-M   'P 1'
#
loop_
_entity.id
_entity.type
_entity.pdbx_description
1 polymer ?
#
loop_
_entity_poly.entity_id
_entity_poly.type
_entity_poly.pdbx_seq_one_letter_code
_entity_poly.pdbx_strand_id
1 'polypeptide(L)' 'MAIGTNGKGSAGGTAPRCIALVGPFGSGKTSLMEALLARTDKVARQGTVAEGNTVGDASPEARAHNMSVEINIADA' A
#
# COMPACT_ATOMS: atom_id res chain seq x y z
N MET A 1 -9.79 -2.27 32.61
CA MET A 1 -10.49 -1.15 31.97
C MET A 1 -9.51 0.03 31.90
N ALA A 2 -8.77 0.14 30.79
CA ALA A 2 -7.99 1.32 30.41
C ALA A 2 -7.66 1.18 28.92
N ILE A 3 -8.38 1.91 28.08
CA ILE A 3 -8.12 2.05 26.65
C ILE A 3 -6.95 3.04 26.54
N GLY A 4 -5.75 2.50 26.29
CA GLY A 4 -4.52 3.27 26.16
C GLY A 4 -4.54 4.18 24.93
N THR A 5 -4.63 5.48 25.22
CA THR A 5 -4.16 6.64 24.44
C THR A 5 -4.05 6.48 22.92
N ASN A 6 -5.00 7.08 22.22
CA ASN A 6 -4.93 7.40 20.79
C ASN A 6 -3.67 8.24 20.54
N GLY A 7 -2.67 7.67 19.84
CA GLY A 7 -1.34 8.23 19.69
C GLY A 7 -1.36 9.58 18.96
N LYS A 8 -1.22 10.68 19.70
CA LYS A 8 -0.74 11.94 19.15
C LYS A 8 0.76 11.80 18.92
N GLY A 9 1.13 11.44 17.69
CA GLY A 9 2.53 11.41 17.26
C GLY A 9 3.16 12.79 17.43
N SER A 10 4.25 12.84 18.19
CA SER A 10 5.10 14.02 18.36
C SER A 10 5.52 14.58 17.00
N ALA A 11 5.16 15.84 16.74
CA ALA A 11 5.65 16.61 15.62
C ALA A 11 7.09 17.05 15.91
N GLY A 12 8.08 16.52 15.17
CA GLY A 12 9.45 17.08 15.21
C GLY A 12 10.63 16.12 15.07
N GLY A 13 10.54 15.07 14.25
CA GLY A 13 11.71 14.25 13.91
C GLY A 13 11.49 13.34 12.70
N THR A 14 12.52 13.21 11.86
CA THR A 14 12.62 12.31 10.68
C THR A 14 12.64 10.83 11.13
N ALA A 15 11.58 10.38 11.80
CA ALA A 15 11.40 8.99 12.17
C ALA A 15 10.57 8.29 11.09
N PRO A 16 10.91 7.05 10.69
CA PRO A 16 10.18 6.30 9.68
C PRO A 16 8.69 6.18 10.06
N ARG A 17 7.82 6.28 9.06
CA ARG A 17 6.36 6.17 9.23
C ARG A 17 5.90 4.86 8.61
N CYS A 18 5.42 3.95 9.44
CA CYS A 18 4.80 2.71 8.99
C CYS A 18 3.29 2.89 8.90
N ILE A 19 2.72 2.64 7.73
CA ILE A 19 1.29 2.73 7.47
C ILE A 19 0.83 1.41 6.85
N ALA A 20 -0.25 0.83 7.37
CA ALA A 20 -0.86 -0.37 6.81
C ALA A 20 -2.17 -0.01 6.10
N LEU A 21 -2.33 -0.47 4.85
CA LEU A 21 -3.57 -0.33 4.09
C LEU A 21 -4.41 -1.61 4.24
N VAL A 22 -5.54 -1.52 4.95
CA VAL A 22 -6.43 -2.65 5.24
C VAL A 22 -7.88 -2.31 4.91
N GLY A 23 -8.65 -3.30 4.47
CA GLY A 23 -10.03 -3.12 4.03
C GLY A 23 -10.52 -4.28 3.16
N PRO A 24 -11.83 -4.34 2.86
CA PRO A 24 -12.45 -5.42 2.08
C PRO A 24 -11.82 -5.62 0.69
N PHE A 25 -12.05 -6.77 0.08
CA PHE A 25 -11.66 -7.00 -1.31
C PHE A 25 -12.29 -5.94 -2.23
N GLY A 26 -11.55 -5.49 -3.24
CA GLY A 26 -12.02 -4.46 -4.17
C GLY A 26 -12.06 -3.03 -3.61
N SER A 27 -11.68 -2.78 -2.35
CA SER A 27 -11.67 -1.41 -1.77
C SER A 27 -10.59 -0.48 -2.32
N GLY A 28 -9.78 -0.94 -3.29
CA GLY A 28 -8.75 -0.13 -3.94
C GLY A 28 -7.43 0.01 -3.18
N LYS A 29 -7.10 -0.89 -2.23
CA LYS A 29 -5.84 -0.85 -1.46
C LYS A 29 -4.60 -0.81 -2.36
N THR A 30 -4.49 -1.76 -3.29
CA THR A 30 -3.37 -1.83 -4.23
C THR A 30 -3.34 -0.58 -5.11
N SER A 31 -4.50 -0.14 -5.61
CA SER A 31 -4.59 1.07 -6.44
C SER A 31 -4.13 2.33 -5.70
N LEU A 32 -4.44 2.46 -4.41
CA LEU A 32 -3.97 3.56 -3.58
C LEU A 32 -2.45 3.48 -3.36
N MET A 33 -1.91 2.28 -3.12
CA MET A 33 -0.48 2.08 -2.98
C MET A 33 0.29 2.45 -4.25
N GLU A 34 -0.22 2.07 -5.43
CA GLU A 34 0.36 2.46 -6.72
C GLU A 34 0.31 3.98 -6.93
N ALA A 35 -0.80 4.62 -6.55
CA ALA A 35 -0.92 6.08 -6.65
C ALA A 35 0.06 6.80 -5.72
N LEU A 36 0.33 6.26 -4.52
CA LEU A 36 1.34 6.79 -3.62
C LEU A 36 2.73 6.69 -4.23
N LEU A 37 3.11 5.51 -4.75
CA LEU A 37 4.39 5.30 -5.42
C LEU A 37 4.59 6.20 -6.64
N ALA A 38 3.54 6.41 -7.44
CA ALA A 38 3.59 7.28 -8.60
C ALA A 38 3.74 8.75 -8.21
N ARG A 39 3.14 9.17 -7.08
CA ARG A 39 3.25 10.54 -6.56
C ARG A 39 4.58 10.81 -5.86
N THR A 40 5.27 9.79 -5.38
CA THR A 40 6.60 9.91 -4.77
C THR A 40 7.73 9.65 -5.76
N ASP A 41 7.41 9.61 -7.07
CA ASP A 41 8.35 9.34 -8.17
C ASP A 41 9.13 8.01 -8.01
N LYS A 42 8.57 7.05 -7.26
CA LYS A 42 9.17 5.72 -7.06
C LYS A 42 8.85 4.74 -8.17
N VAL A 43 7.82 5.04 -8.96
CA VAL A 43 7.50 4.33 -10.20
C VAL A 43 7.36 5.33 -11.35
N ALA A 44 7.78 4.93 -12.55
CA ALA A 44 7.70 5.79 -13.74
C ALA A 44 6.25 6.09 -14.17
N ARG A 45 5.31 5.19 -13.85
CA ARG A 45 3.88 5.31 -14.14
C ARG A 45 3.08 4.54 -13.09
N GLN A 46 1.92 5.07 -12.72
CA GLN A 46 0.97 4.36 -11.87
C GLN A 46 0.48 3.08 -12.57
N GLY A 47 0.71 1.92 -11.94
CA GLY A 47 0.16 0.65 -12.38
C GLY A 47 -1.34 0.52 -12.07
N THR A 48 -2.01 -0.39 -12.77
CA THR A 48 -3.40 -0.77 -12.51
C THR A 48 -3.53 -2.27 -12.28
N VAL A 49 -4.41 -2.66 -11.36
CA VAL A 49 -4.69 -4.08 -11.07
C VAL A 49 -5.27 -4.80 -12.28
N ALA A 50 -6.01 -4.10 -13.15
CA ALA A 50 -6.59 -4.66 -14.37
C ALA A 50 -5.53 -5.00 -15.43
N GLU A 51 -4.49 -4.16 -15.57
CA GLU A 51 -3.37 -4.40 -16.49
C GLU A 51 -2.32 -5.37 -15.91
N GLY A 52 -2.46 -5.78 -14.65
CA GLY A 52 -1.52 -6.69 -13.98
C GLY A 52 -0.11 -6.12 -13.84
N ASN A 53 0.05 -4.79 -13.85
CA ASN A 53 1.34 -4.10 -13.82
C ASN A 53 1.58 -3.30 -12.53
N THR A 54 0.83 -3.59 -11.47
CA THR A 54 1.06 -3.01 -10.15
C THR A 54 2.36 -3.55 -9.55
N VAL A 55 3.08 -2.70 -8.80
CA VAL A 55 4.26 -3.08 -8.01
C VAL A 55 3.87 -3.99 -6.84
N GLY A 56 2.71 -3.75 -6.23
CA GLY A 56 2.22 -4.55 -5.12
C GLY A 56 1.98 -6.02 -5.44
N ASP A 57 1.14 -6.27 -6.44
CA ASP A 57 0.71 -7.62 -6.80
C ASP A 57 1.64 -8.23 -7.85
N ALA A 58 2.89 -8.50 -7.46
CA ALA A 58 3.92 -9.03 -8.36
C ALA A 58 3.79 -10.53 -8.64
N SER A 59 3.18 -11.30 -7.73
CA SER A 59 3.04 -12.74 -7.89
C SER A 59 2.09 -13.10 -9.05
N PRO A 60 2.40 -14.15 -9.82
CA PRO A 60 1.53 -14.64 -10.90
C PRO A 60 0.10 -14.92 -10.42
N GLU A 61 -0.04 -15.46 -9.21
CA GLU A 61 -1.30 -15.77 -8.55
C GLU A 61 -2.11 -14.50 -8.26
N ALA A 62 -1.47 -13.45 -7.75
CA ALA A 62 -2.16 -12.19 -7.48
C ALA A 62 -2.70 -11.54 -8.76
N ARG A 63 -1.94 -11.62 -9.85
CA ARG A 63 -2.32 -11.12 -11.18
C ARG A 63 -3.42 -11.96 -11.81
N ALA A 64 -3.33 -13.29 -11.70
CA ALA A 64 -4.34 -14.20 -12.23
C ALA A 64 -5.70 -14.05 -11.52
N HIS A 65 -5.68 -13.73 -10.23
CA HIS A 65 -6.90 -13.56 -9.43
C HIS A 65 -7.36 -12.11 -9.28
N ASN A 66 -6.63 -11.13 -9.84
CA ASN A 66 -6.83 -9.69 -9.61
C ASN A 66 -7.04 -9.35 -8.12
N MET A 67 -6.31 -10.04 -7.25
CA MET A 67 -6.46 -10.00 -5.79
C MET A 67 -5.11 -10.18 -5.13
N SER A 68 -4.77 -9.31 -4.18
CA SER A 68 -3.56 -9.48 -3.36
C SER A 68 -3.63 -10.78 -2.56
N VAL A 69 -2.72 -11.71 -2.84
CA VAL A 69 -2.57 -12.99 -2.12
C VAL A 69 -1.47 -12.94 -1.06
N GLU A 70 -0.68 -11.86 -1.04
CA GLU A 70 0.48 -11.67 -0.18
C GLU A 70 0.51 -10.27 0.43
N ILE A 71 1.42 -10.05 1.38
CA ILE A 71 1.67 -8.71 1.95
C ILE A 71 2.50 -7.91 0.95
N ASN A 72 1.95 -6.78 0.51
CA ASN A 72 2.65 -5.89 -0.41
C ASN A 72 3.48 -4.88 0.38
N ILE A 73 4.81 -4.96 0.25
CA ILE A 73 5.76 -4.01 0.83
C ILE A 73 6.41 -3.27 -0.34
N ALA A 74 6.15 -1.97 -0.44
CA ALA A 74 6.82 -1.13 -1.41
C ALA A 74 7.87 -0.28 -0.68
N ASP A 75 9.13 -0.42 -1.10
CA ASP A 75 10.21 0.42 -0.61
C ASP A 75 10.26 1.73 -1.39
N ALA A 76 10.67 2.79 -0.70
CA ALA A 76 10.87 4.10 -1.28
C ALA A 76 12.21 4.12 -2.03
#